data_AF-A0A354I366-F1
#
_entry.id   AF-A0A354I366-F1
#
_cell.length_a   1.000
_cell.length_b   1.000
_cell.length_c   1.000
_cell.angle_alpha   90.00
_cell.angle_beta   90.00
_cell.angle_gamma   90.00
#
_symmetry.space_group_name_H-M   'P 1'
#
loop_
_entity.id
_entity.type
_entity.pdbx_description
1 polymer ?
#
loop_
_entity_poly.entity_id
_entity_poly.type
_entity_poly.pdbx_seq_one_letter_code
_entity_poly.pdbx_strand_id
1 'polypeptide(L)'
;EMAPIFSTANIATDHNQLVMEIMKKVAKRHNLECLLHEKPFDGVNGSGKHNNWSIVTDTGINLLDPGKKPHENTKFLLFLSAVIKAVDENAELLRLSASNPGNDHRLGANEAPPAIISIFLGEQLEDIIEQIVKGDVSSSIQSSQLDTGVHVLPVLKKDATDRNRTSPFAFTGNKFEFRMLGSSLSIAGPNFTLNTIVADVLQDFADELEKTDDFDSAVNDLIKRTVTEHQRVIFNGDGYSDDWIAEAEKRGLPNIKSMVEAIPYLVSDKTVQVFERQNVLTKAELESRAEINYETYSKTINIEAKTMIDMAGKQYIPAVIQYVTSLADSINSVTAACASVDTSVQTELLTKCSSLLAEAQKALAQLEKVTAEAAAKEEGQEQAVYFKDVVFPAMDALRRPIDELEMIVDQDFWPVPTYSDLLFEV
;
A
#
# COMPACT_ATOMS: atom_id res chain seq x y z
N GLU A 1 3.87 -9.81 13.27
CA GLU A 1 4.32 -10.28 11.95
C GLU A 1 4.55 -11.79 11.98
N MET A 2 4.22 -12.51 10.91
CA MET A 2 4.55 -13.93 10.75
C MET A 2 4.96 -14.17 9.29
N ALA A 3 6.15 -14.73 9.09
CA ALA A 3 6.69 -15.01 7.77
C ALA A 3 6.99 -16.52 7.65
N PRO A 4 6.31 -17.26 6.75
CA PRO A 4 6.68 -18.64 6.46
C PRO A 4 7.98 -18.69 5.63
N ILE A 5 8.61 -19.86 5.60
CA ILE A 5 9.68 -20.13 4.62
C ILE A 5 9.07 -20.07 3.21
N PHE A 6 9.82 -19.49 2.26
CA PHE A 6 9.37 -19.37 0.86
C PHE A 6 9.08 -20.75 0.24
N SER A 7 8.21 -20.76 -0.77
CA SER A 7 7.84 -21.95 -1.53
C SER A 7 7.55 -21.53 -2.98
N THR A 8 7.15 -22.47 -3.83
CA THR A 8 6.64 -22.14 -5.17
C THR A 8 5.44 -21.19 -5.04
N ALA A 9 5.32 -20.23 -5.96
CA ALA A 9 4.33 -19.15 -5.85
C ALA A 9 2.88 -19.65 -5.63
N ASN A 10 2.50 -20.75 -6.29
CA ASN A 10 1.18 -21.36 -6.12
C ASN A 10 0.97 -21.91 -4.70
N ILE A 11 1.90 -22.74 -4.21
CA ILE A 11 1.82 -23.32 -2.86
C ILE A 11 1.89 -22.22 -1.79
N ALA A 12 2.75 -21.22 -1.97
CA ALA A 12 2.85 -20.08 -1.07
C ALA A 12 1.54 -19.28 -1.00
N THR A 13 0.82 -19.16 -2.11
CA THR A 13 -0.49 -18.50 -2.17
C THR A 13 -1.52 -19.28 -1.34
N ASP A 14 -1.62 -20.59 -1.55
CA ASP A 14 -2.55 -21.45 -0.79
C ASP A 14 -2.23 -21.43 0.71
N HIS A 15 -0.94 -21.54 1.06
CA HIS A 15 -0.49 -21.43 2.44
C HIS A 15 -0.85 -20.07 3.05
N ASN A 16 -0.69 -18.96 2.30
CA ASN A 16 -1.05 -17.64 2.80
C ASN A 16 -2.54 -17.52 3.12
N GLN A 17 -3.41 -18.03 2.25
CA GLN A 17 -4.86 -18.02 2.47
C GLN A 17 -5.25 -18.82 3.71
N LEU A 18 -4.71 -20.04 3.85
CA LEU A 18 -4.94 -20.88 5.02
C LEU A 18 -4.42 -20.22 6.31
N VAL A 19 -3.23 -19.61 6.26
CA VAL A 19 -2.65 -18.88 7.39
C VAL A 19 -3.57 -17.75 7.84
N MET A 20 -4.06 -16.91 6.92
CA MET A 20 -4.96 -15.81 7.27
C MET A 20 -6.25 -16.30 7.94
N GLU A 21 -6.82 -17.40 7.44
CA GLU A 21 -7.99 -18.03 8.04
C GLU A 21 -7.69 -18.60 9.43
N ILE A 22 -6.55 -19.29 9.58
CA ILE A 22 -6.10 -19.86 10.85
C ILE A 22 -5.86 -18.75 11.87
N MET A 23 -5.21 -17.64 11.49
CA MET A 23 -4.97 -16.50 12.37
C MET A 23 -6.27 -15.96 12.96
N LYS A 24 -7.30 -15.75 12.13
CA LYS A 24 -8.63 -15.32 12.58
C LYS A 24 -9.29 -16.34 13.52
N LYS A 25 -9.24 -17.63 13.18
CA LYS A 25 -9.85 -18.70 13.99
C LYS A 25 -9.13 -18.87 15.35
N VAL A 26 -7.81 -18.80 15.36
CA VAL A 26 -7.01 -18.95 16.57
C VAL A 26 -7.19 -17.74 17.47
N ALA A 27 -7.15 -16.51 16.94
CA ALA A 27 -7.43 -15.30 17.72
C ALA A 27 -8.74 -15.42 18.51
N LYS A 28 -9.83 -15.85 17.86
CA LYS A 28 -11.14 -16.04 18.51
C LYS A 28 -11.12 -17.06 19.65
N ARG A 29 -10.31 -18.12 19.56
CA ARG A 29 -10.14 -19.10 20.65
C ARG A 29 -9.40 -18.53 21.86
N HIS A 30 -8.67 -17.44 21.66
CA HIS A 30 -7.96 -16.70 22.69
C HIS A 30 -8.71 -15.44 23.13
N ASN A 31 -10.01 -15.30 22.79
CA ASN A 31 -10.82 -14.11 23.06
C ASN A 31 -10.26 -12.82 22.42
N LEU A 32 -9.61 -12.96 21.27
CA LEU A 32 -9.06 -11.85 20.48
C LEU A 32 -9.73 -11.80 19.10
N GLU A 33 -9.70 -10.63 18.45
CA GLU A 33 -10.05 -10.51 17.03
C GLU A 33 -8.79 -10.20 16.21
N CYS A 34 -8.61 -10.89 15.07
CA CYS A 34 -7.46 -10.65 14.20
C CYS A 34 -7.85 -9.70 13.07
N LEU A 35 -7.45 -8.43 13.20
CA LEU A 35 -7.65 -7.42 12.18
C LEU A 35 -6.59 -7.55 11.09
N LEU A 36 -7.02 -7.89 9.87
CA LEU A 36 -6.16 -7.95 8.69
C LEU A 36 -6.32 -6.72 7.78
N HIS A 37 -7.13 -5.74 8.19
CA HIS A 37 -7.29 -4.48 7.48
C HIS A 37 -5.94 -3.75 7.40
N GLU A 38 -5.68 -3.09 6.28
CA GLU A 38 -4.42 -2.40 6.00
C GLU A 38 -4.19 -1.20 6.93
N LYS A 39 -5.27 -0.58 7.39
CA LYS A 39 -5.23 0.58 8.30
C LYS A 39 -6.36 0.47 9.33
N PRO A 40 -6.24 -0.38 10.36
CA PRO A 40 -7.34 -0.60 11.32
C PRO A 40 -7.54 0.59 12.27
N PHE A 41 -6.46 1.32 12.56
CA PHE A 41 -6.47 2.51 13.42
C PHE A 41 -5.79 3.68 12.71
N ASP A 42 -6.40 4.86 12.76
CA ASP A 42 -5.78 6.06 12.21
C ASP A 42 -4.63 6.55 13.10
N GLY A 43 -3.63 7.23 12.53
CA GLY A 43 -2.46 7.72 13.28
C GLY A 43 -1.48 6.65 13.80
N VAL A 44 -1.77 5.35 13.63
CA VAL A 44 -0.88 4.22 13.99
C VAL A 44 -0.34 3.54 12.72
N ASN A 45 0.81 2.86 12.76
CA ASN A 45 1.35 2.11 11.62
C ASN A 45 0.30 1.17 10.98
N GLY A 46 0.34 1.07 9.64
CA GLY A 46 -0.53 0.17 8.90
C GLY A 46 -0.04 -1.28 8.89
N SER A 47 -0.89 -2.17 8.40
CA SER A 47 -0.57 -3.58 8.16
C SER A 47 -0.28 -3.81 6.67
N GLY A 48 0.89 -4.38 6.38
CA GLY A 48 1.29 -4.77 5.02
C GLY A 48 1.55 -6.27 4.90
N LYS A 49 1.71 -6.75 3.65
CA LYS A 49 2.11 -8.14 3.37
C LYS A 49 3.17 -8.17 2.28
N HIS A 50 4.44 -8.14 2.68
CA HIS A 50 5.52 -8.11 1.69
C HIS A 50 5.59 -9.40 0.87
N ASN A 51 5.67 -9.27 -0.45
CA ASN A 51 5.90 -10.39 -1.36
C ASN A 51 7.38 -10.49 -1.72
N ASN A 52 8.08 -11.43 -1.09
CA ASN A 52 9.45 -11.76 -1.43
C ASN A 52 9.47 -12.70 -2.64
N TRP A 53 9.87 -12.16 -3.79
CA TRP A 53 9.78 -12.79 -5.10
C TRP A 53 11.17 -13.09 -5.68
N SER A 54 11.34 -14.31 -6.18
CA SER A 54 12.58 -14.79 -6.80
C SER A 54 12.29 -15.84 -7.87
N ILE A 55 13.22 -15.99 -8.81
CA ILE A 55 13.13 -17.01 -9.88
C ILE A 55 14.25 -18.03 -9.68
N VAL A 56 13.87 -19.30 -9.54
CA VAL A 56 14.81 -20.41 -9.32
C VAL A 56 14.59 -21.48 -10.38
N THR A 57 15.66 -21.98 -10.98
CA THR A 57 15.61 -23.08 -11.94
C THR A 57 15.23 -24.40 -11.24
N ASP A 58 14.79 -25.38 -12.02
CA ASP A 58 14.56 -26.76 -11.57
C ASP A 58 15.83 -27.41 -10.95
N THR A 59 17.01 -26.94 -11.36
CA THR A 59 18.33 -27.32 -10.84
C THR A 59 18.76 -26.57 -9.57
N GLY A 60 17.92 -25.66 -9.06
CA GLY A 60 18.16 -24.92 -7.81
C GLY A 60 19.01 -23.65 -7.96
N ILE A 61 19.26 -23.18 -9.18
CA ILE A 61 20.00 -21.93 -9.42
C ILE A 61 19.05 -20.76 -9.27
N ASN A 62 19.32 -19.86 -8.32
CA ASN A 62 18.61 -18.59 -8.21
C ASN A 62 19.14 -17.61 -9.27
N LEU A 63 18.26 -17.18 -10.17
CA LEU A 63 18.60 -16.28 -11.28
C LEU A 63 18.76 -14.82 -10.85
N LEU A 64 18.33 -14.50 -9.62
CA LEU A 64 18.50 -13.20 -8.98
C LEU A 64 19.61 -13.20 -7.93
N ASP A 65 20.41 -14.26 -7.84
CA ASP A 65 21.61 -14.26 -6.99
C ASP A 65 22.78 -13.59 -7.74
N PRO A 66 23.29 -12.45 -7.23
CA PRO A 66 24.38 -11.72 -7.87
C PRO A 66 25.72 -12.47 -7.77
N GLY A 67 25.85 -13.39 -6.81
CA GLY A 67 27.10 -14.09 -6.54
C GLY A 67 28.20 -13.18 -5.97
N LYS A 68 29.46 -13.63 -6.05
CA LYS A 68 30.60 -12.90 -5.47
C LYS A 68 31.08 -11.71 -6.31
N LYS A 69 30.86 -11.78 -7.62
CA LYS A 69 31.29 -10.78 -8.60
C LYS A 69 30.10 -10.46 -9.52
N PRO A 70 29.20 -9.58 -9.09
CA PRO A 70 27.93 -9.37 -9.80
C PRO A 70 28.13 -8.78 -11.19
N HIS A 71 29.17 -7.95 -11.37
CA HIS A 71 29.54 -7.34 -12.65
C HIS A 71 30.04 -8.34 -13.71
N GLU A 72 30.52 -9.53 -13.30
CA GLU A 72 30.92 -10.62 -14.21
C GLU A 72 29.76 -11.62 -14.45
N ASN A 73 28.65 -11.50 -13.70
CA ASN A 73 27.56 -12.47 -13.73
C ASN A 73 26.50 -12.08 -14.77
N THR A 74 26.82 -12.30 -16.05
CA THR A 74 25.95 -11.94 -17.18
C THR A 74 24.54 -12.51 -17.06
N LYS A 75 24.39 -13.73 -16.52
CA LYS A 75 23.07 -14.34 -16.29
C LYS A 75 22.25 -13.49 -15.31
N PHE A 76 22.80 -13.19 -14.14
CA PHE A 76 22.14 -12.32 -13.17
C PHE A 76 21.79 -10.96 -13.78
N LEU A 77 22.72 -10.34 -14.50
CA LEU A 77 22.51 -9.03 -15.12
C LEU A 77 21.42 -9.03 -16.19
N LEU A 78 21.27 -10.12 -16.96
CA LEU A 78 20.19 -10.29 -17.93
C LEU A 78 18.82 -10.33 -17.23
N PHE A 79 18.69 -11.16 -16.18
CA PHE A 79 17.43 -11.27 -15.44
C PHE A 79 17.13 -9.99 -14.64
N LEU A 80 18.14 -9.33 -14.07
CA LEU A 80 17.97 -8.04 -13.41
C LEU A 80 17.46 -6.98 -14.39
N SER A 81 18.07 -6.90 -15.58
CA SER A 81 17.64 -5.99 -16.65
C SER A 81 16.19 -6.25 -17.09
N ALA A 82 15.82 -7.52 -17.22
CA ALA A 82 14.44 -7.91 -17.57
C ALA A 82 13.43 -7.44 -16.50
N VAL A 83 13.77 -7.60 -15.22
CA VAL A 83 12.92 -7.12 -14.11
C VAL A 83 12.83 -5.59 -14.12
N ILE A 84 13.94 -4.88 -14.33
CA ILE A 84 13.95 -3.41 -14.41
C ILE A 84 13.03 -2.92 -15.53
N LYS A 85 13.16 -3.46 -16.75
CA LYS A 85 12.27 -3.14 -17.87
C LYS A 85 10.82 -3.45 -17.56
N ALA A 86 10.53 -4.65 -17.06
CA ALA A 86 9.17 -5.08 -16.78
C ALA A 86 8.47 -4.15 -15.77
N VAL A 87 9.17 -3.73 -14.70
CA VAL A 87 8.64 -2.83 -13.68
C VAL A 87 8.49 -1.41 -14.22
N ASP A 88 9.48 -0.88 -14.95
CA ASP A 88 9.42 0.47 -15.54
C ASP A 88 8.25 0.60 -16.53
N GLU A 89 8.04 -0.42 -17.36
CA GLU A 89 7.01 -0.41 -18.38
C GLU A 89 5.60 -0.66 -17.81
N ASN A 90 5.47 -1.30 -16.66
CA ASN A 90 4.16 -1.74 -16.14
C ASN A 90 3.92 -1.26 -14.70
N ALA A 91 4.47 -0.10 -14.33
CA ALA A 91 4.34 0.50 -13.01
C ALA A 91 2.87 0.66 -12.59
N GLU A 92 2.00 1.07 -13.49
CA GLU A 92 0.57 1.27 -13.22
C GLU A 92 -0.15 -0.04 -12.91
N LEU A 93 0.18 -1.08 -13.66
CA LEU A 93 -0.36 -2.42 -13.47
C LEU A 93 0.13 -3.04 -12.14
N LEU A 94 1.40 -2.82 -11.78
CA LEU A 94 1.92 -3.24 -10.48
C LEU A 94 1.26 -2.50 -9.33
N ARG A 95 1.07 -1.17 -9.46
CA ARG A 95 0.32 -0.37 -8.49
C ARG A 95 -1.10 -0.90 -8.31
N LEU A 96 -1.81 -1.23 -9.40
CA LEU A 96 -3.15 -1.81 -9.36
C LEU A 96 -3.16 -3.19 -8.70
N SER A 97 -2.17 -4.05 -8.99
CA SER A 97 -2.10 -5.43 -8.46
C SER A 97 -2.04 -5.48 -6.93
N ALA A 98 -1.58 -4.39 -6.31
CA ALA A 98 -1.51 -4.21 -4.87
C ALA A 98 -2.62 -3.30 -4.31
N SER A 99 -3.63 -2.92 -5.09
CA SER A 99 -4.71 -2.02 -4.66
C SER A 99 -5.89 -2.76 -4.03
N ASN A 100 -6.42 -2.20 -2.95
CA ASN A 100 -7.79 -2.37 -2.47
C ASN A 100 -8.20 -1.08 -1.73
N PRO A 101 -9.50 -0.89 -1.38
CA PRO A 101 -9.93 0.32 -0.68
C PRO A 101 -9.16 0.59 0.61
N GLY A 102 -8.93 -0.46 1.43
CA GLY A 102 -8.16 -0.36 2.68
C GLY A 102 -6.71 0.11 2.48
N ASN A 103 -6.06 -0.33 1.40
CA ASN A 103 -4.66 -0.03 1.10
C ASN A 103 -4.48 1.41 0.60
N ASP A 104 -5.53 2.02 0.02
CA ASP A 104 -5.50 3.44 -0.33
C ASP A 104 -5.37 4.34 0.92
N HIS A 105 -5.89 3.90 2.09
CA HIS A 105 -5.63 4.57 3.37
C HIS A 105 -4.21 4.35 3.92
N ARG A 106 -3.52 3.31 3.44
CA ARG A 106 -2.22 2.91 3.96
C ARG A 106 -1.07 3.56 3.22
N LEU A 107 -1.11 3.57 1.88
CA LEU A 107 0.01 3.96 1.03
C LEU A 107 0.38 5.44 1.18
N GLY A 108 1.68 5.74 1.11
CA GLY A 108 2.21 7.11 1.20
C GLY A 108 2.33 7.69 2.62
N ALA A 109 2.11 6.89 3.67
CA ALA A 109 2.30 7.30 5.06
C ALA A 109 2.80 6.15 5.95
N ASN A 110 3.38 6.47 7.12
CA ASN A 110 3.63 5.55 8.24
C ASN A 110 4.17 4.16 7.83
N GLU A 111 5.36 4.13 7.20
CA GLU A 111 6.07 2.91 6.75
C GLU A 111 5.46 2.15 5.55
N ALA A 112 4.41 2.67 4.91
CA ALA A 112 3.93 2.16 3.63
C ALA A 112 4.52 2.95 2.46
N PRO A 113 5.00 2.31 1.38
CA PRO A 113 5.61 3.01 0.24
C PRO A 113 4.65 4.02 -0.42
N PRO A 114 5.17 5.06 -1.11
CA PRO A 114 4.36 5.98 -1.89
C PRO A 114 3.67 5.24 -3.06
N ALA A 115 2.69 5.90 -3.68
CA ALA A 115 1.96 5.37 -4.84
C ALA A 115 2.74 5.43 -6.17
N ILE A 116 4.06 5.63 -6.09
CA ILE A 116 5.00 5.73 -7.21
C ILE A 116 5.84 4.46 -7.19
N ILE A 117 5.75 3.62 -8.23
CA ILE A 117 6.59 2.42 -8.34
C ILE A 117 8.03 2.83 -8.64
N SER A 118 8.96 2.36 -7.81
CA SER A 118 10.40 2.47 -8.04
C SER A 118 11.13 1.24 -7.54
N ILE A 119 12.27 0.96 -8.17
CA ILE A 119 13.17 -0.12 -7.78
C ILE A 119 14.28 0.44 -6.91
N PHE A 120 14.44 -0.17 -5.74
CA PHE A 120 15.62 0.02 -4.91
C PHE A 120 16.62 -1.11 -5.18
N LEU A 121 17.85 -0.78 -5.58
CA LEU A 121 18.92 -1.74 -5.85
C LEU A 121 20.03 -1.74 -4.77
N GLY A 122 20.18 -0.61 -4.06
CA GLY A 122 21.31 -0.36 -3.16
C GLY A 122 22.58 0.06 -3.91
N GLU A 123 23.54 0.61 -3.16
CA GLU A 123 24.74 1.28 -3.72
C GLU A 123 25.57 0.36 -4.62
N GLN A 124 25.75 -0.91 -4.25
CA GLN A 124 26.58 -1.85 -5.02
C GLN A 124 26.01 -2.10 -6.42
N LEU A 125 24.72 -2.36 -6.53
CA LEU A 125 24.10 -2.68 -7.81
C LEU A 125 23.85 -1.41 -8.63
N GLU A 126 23.58 -0.26 -8.00
CA GLU A 126 23.49 1.02 -8.69
C GLU A 126 24.81 1.40 -9.37
N ASP A 127 25.94 1.24 -8.68
CA ASP A 127 27.27 1.45 -9.28
C ASP A 127 27.50 0.57 -10.51
N ILE A 128 27.08 -0.71 -10.46
CA ILE A 128 27.19 -1.62 -11.61
C ILE A 128 26.30 -1.15 -12.76
N ILE A 129 25.06 -0.74 -12.47
CA ILE A 129 24.13 -0.19 -13.46
C ILE A 129 24.71 1.05 -14.12
N GLU A 130 25.28 1.98 -13.35
CA GLU A 130 25.95 3.17 -13.90
C GLU A 130 27.14 2.81 -14.78
N GLN A 131 27.96 1.82 -14.38
CA GLN A 131 29.10 1.37 -15.18
C GLN A 131 28.65 0.73 -16.50
N ILE A 132 27.55 -0.05 -16.50
CA ILE A 132 26.96 -0.64 -17.71
C ILE A 132 26.54 0.46 -18.68
N VAL A 133 25.84 1.49 -18.18
CA VAL A 133 25.39 2.63 -18.99
C VAL A 133 26.58 3.39 -19.59
N LYS A 134 27.63 3.63 -18.81
CA LYS A 134 28.86 4.31 -19.28
C LYS A 134 29.67 3.44 -20.26
N GLY A 135 29.59 2.11 -20.15
CA GLY A 135 30.32 1.15 -20.98
C GLY A 135 31.66 0.68 -20.41
N ASP A 136 31.97 1.01 -19.15
CA ASP A 136 33.24 0.69 -18.48
C ASP A 136 33.02 -0.21 -17.24
N VAL A 137 32.37 -1.35 -17.44
CA VAL A 137 32.12 -2.34 -16.37
C VAL A 137 33.44 -2.98 -15.96
N SER A 138 33.96 -2.58 -14.79
CA SER A 138 35.31 -2.98 -14.36
C SER A 138 35.39 -3.33 -12.88
N SER A 139 34.39 -2.95 -12.08
CA SER A 139 34.41 -3.19 -10.63
C SER A 139 33.02 -3.20 -10.02
N SER A 140 32.94 -3.52 -8.73
CA SER A 140 31.72 -3.36 -7.93
C SER A 140 32.10 -2.98 -6.51
N ILE A 141 31.41 -2.00 -5.92
CA ILE A 141 31.58 -1.63 -4.51
C ILE A 141 31.41 -2.87 -3.62
N GLN A 142 32.35 -3.12 -2.70
CA GLN A 142 32.28 -4.23 -1.74
C GLN A 142 31.68 -3.75 -0.42
N SER A 143 30.88 -4.59 0.24
CA SER A 143 30.33 -4.28 1.57
C SER A 143 31.45 -3.97 2.56
N SER A 144 31.42 -2.78 3.17
CA SER A 144 32.41 -2.39 4.18
C SER A 144 32.13 -3.10 5.52
N GLN A 145 33.19 -3.49 6.23
CA GLN A 145 33.06 -3.98 7.60
C GLN A 145 32.71 -2.80 8.51
N LEU A 146 31.69 -2.98 9.35
CA LEU A 146 31.34 -1.99 10.36
C LEU A 146 32.24 -2.24 11.58
N ASP A 147 33.35 -1.50 11.67
CA ASP A 147 34.24 -1.56 12.82
C ASP A 147 33.56 -0.84 13.99
N THR A 148 32.95 -1.62 14.89
CA THR A 148 32.29 -1.09 16.09
C THR A 148 33.30 -0.68 17.18
N GLY A 149 34.61 -0.86 16.95
CA GLY A 149 35.66 -0.50 17.92
C GLY A 149 35.68 -1.36 19.18
N VAL A 150 34.91 -2.45 19.23
CA VAL A 150 34.80 -3.35 20.38
C VAL A 150 35.13 -4.78 19.95
N HIS A 151 36.29 -5.29 20.36
CA HIS A 151 36.82 -6.62 19.99
C HIS A 151 35.96 -7.83 20.39
N VAL A 152 34.86 -7.64 21.13
CA VAL A 152 34.03 -8.70 21.71
C VAL A 152 32.73 -8.94 20.94
N LEU A 153 32.32 -8.03 20.05
CA LEU A 153 31.14 -8.23 19.21
C LEU A 153 31.51 -8.99 17.92
N PRO A 154 30.65 -9.91 17.44
CA PRO A 154 30.81 -10.49 16.11
C PRO A 154 30.94 -9.36 15.09
N VAL A 155 31.82 -9.52 14.09
CA VAL A 155 31.93 -8.57 12.98
C VAL A 155 30.59 -8.53 12.26
N LEU A 156 29.80 -7.49 12.54
CA LEU A 156 28.55 -7.23 11.84
C LEU A 156 28.94 -6.75 10.45
N LYS A 157 28.70 -7.58 9.43
CA LYS A 157 28.79 -7.11 8.05
C LYS A 157 27.70 -6.07 7.87
N LYS A 158 28.07 -4.85 7.49
CA LYS A 158 27.10 -3.88 6.98
C LYS A 158 26.53 -4.52 5.71
N ASP A 159 25.24 -4.82 5.72
CA ASP A 159 24.56 -5.26 4.50
C ASP A 159 24.66 -4.10 3.51
N ALA A 160 25.33 -4.30 2.37
CA ALA A 160 25.43 -3.29 1.33
C ALA A 160 24.08 -3.10 0.61
N THR A 161 23.12 -4.00 0.85
CA THR A 161 21.72 -3.79 0.52
C THR A 161 21.10 -2.97 1.64
N ASP A 162 21.25 -1.65 1.56
CA ASP A 162 20.61 -0.72 2.48
C ASP A 162 19.10 -1.01 2.52
N ARG A 163 18.55 -1.24 3.71
CA ARG A 163 17.14 -1.61 3.89
C ARG A 163 16.30 -0.35 3.92
N ASN A 164 16.34 0.42 2.84
CA ASN A 164 15.44 1.55 2.67
C ASN A 164 14.00 1.01 2.58
N ARG A 165 13.26 1.10 3.69
CA ARG A 165 11.90 0.54 3.85
C ARG A 165 10.84 1.27 3.02
N THR A 166 11.18 2.44 2.48
CA THR A 166 10.24 3.33 1.77
C THR A 166 10.03 2.94 0.31
N SER A 167 10.92 2.11 -0.25
CA SER A 167 10.81 1.66 -1.64
C SER A 167 9.69 0.62 -1.84
N PRO A 168 8.86 0.77 -2.89
CA PRO A 168 7.88 -0.22 -3.30
C PRO A 168 8.47 -1.59 -3.63
N PHE A 169 9.57 -1.63 -4.40
CA PHE A 169 10.13 -2.86 -4.95
C PHE A 169 11.65 -2.90 -4.72
N ALA A 170 12.08 -3.61 -3.69
CA ALA A 170 13.47 -3.55 -3.22
C ALA A 170 14.23 -4.84 -3.48
N PHE A 171 15.40 -4.75 -4.10
CA PHE A 171 16.33 -5.87 -4.18
C PHE A 171 16.97 -6.12 -2.82
N THR A 172 16.78 -7.32 -2.27
CA THR A 172 17.24 -7.70 -0.93
C THR A 172 18.22 -8.89 -0.99
N GLY A 173 19.28 -8.69 -1.78
CA GLY A 173 20.44 -9.58 -1.87
C GLY A 173 20.31 -10.67 -2.93
N ASN A 174 19.19 -11.39 -2.98
CA ASN A 174 18.99 -12.48 -3.95
C ASN A 174 17.53 -12.64 -4.42
N LYS A 175 16.71 -11.61 -4.21
CA LYS A 175 15.27 -11.58 -4.46
C LYS A 175 14.80 -10.13 -4.46
N PHE A 176 13.62 -9.89 -5.00
CA PHE A 176 12.92 -8.62 -4.82
C PHE A 176 11.85 -8.73 -3.73
N GLU A 177 11.70 -7.68 -2.95
CA GLU A 177 10.65 -7.54 -1.95
C GLU A 177 9.65 -6.49 -2.43
N PHE A 178 8.44 -6.92 -2.79
CA PHE A 178 7.36 -6.01 -3.16
C PHE A 178 6.53 -5.66 -1.91
N ARG A 179 6.59 -4.39 -1.49
CA ARG A 179 6.09 -3.90 -0.20
C ARG A 179 4.73 -3.20 -0.26
N MET A 180 4.20 -2.97 -1.47
CA MET A 180 2.94 -2.25 -1.64
C MET A 180 1.70 -3.07 -1.28
N LEU A 181 1.83 -4.39 -1.19
CA LEU A 181 0.70 -5.29 -0.93
C LEU A 181 0.03 -4.98 0.42
N GLY A 182 -1.28 -4.76 0.36
CA GLY A 182 -2.13 -4.70 1.54
C GLY A 182 -2.18 -6.03 2.31
N SER A 183 -2.34 -5.98 3.63
CA SER A 183 -2.36 -7.14 4.51
C SER A 183 -3.52 -8.10 4.24
N SER A 184 -4.66 -7.61 3.76
CA SER A 184 -5.83 -8.45 3.47
C SER A 184 -5.80 -9.07 2.07
N LEU A 185 -4.96 -8.55 1.16
CA LEU A 185 -4.91 -8.99 -0.23
C LEU A 185 -4.40 -10.41 -0.40
N SER A 186 -4.92 -11.11 -1.40
CA SER A 186 -4.29 -12.33 -1.91
C SER A 186 -2.97 -12.00 -2.60
N ILE A 187 -1.91 -12.75 -2.27
CA ILE A 187 -0.62 -12.60 -2.98
C ILE A 187 -0.69 -13.09 -4.44
N ALA A 188 -1.77 -13.77 -4.84
CA ALA A 188 -1.98 -14.24 -6.21
C ALA A 188 -1.99 -13.08 -7.21
N GLY A 189 -2.68 -11.98 -6.87
CA GLY A 189 -2.80 -10.77 -7.71
C GLY A 189 -1.44 -10.24 -8.16
N PRO A 190 -0.62 -9.76 -7.20
CA PRO A 190 0.73 -9.30 -7.48
C PRO A 190 1.63 -10.31 -8.18
N ASN A 191 1.57 -11.59 -7.79
CA ASN A 191 2.44 -12.61 -8.39
C ASN A 191 2.03 -12.96 -9.82
N PHE A 192 0.73 -13.04 -10.15
CA PHE A 192 0.33 -13.27 -11.54
C PHE A 192 0.76 -12.11 -12.42
N THR A 193 0.56 -10.86 -11.95
CA THR A 193 0.99 -9.66 -12.65
C THR A 193 2.51 -9.66 -12.88
N LEU A 194 3.31 -9.78 -11.80
CA LEU A 194 4.77 -9.78 -11.86
C LEU A 194 5.31 -10.88 -12.77
N ASN A 195 4.80 -12.10 -12.64
CA ASN A 195 5.25 -13.22 -13.46
C ASN A 195 4.91 -12.99 -14.95
N THR A 196 3.72 -12.49 -15.27
CA THR A 196 3.34 -12.21 -16.67
C THR A 196 4.22 -11.14 -17.30
N ILE A 197 4.41 -9.99 -16.64
CA ILE A 197 5.19 -8.89 -17.22
C ILE A 197 6.67 -9.24 -17.38
N VAL A 198 7.23 -10.02 -16.44
CA VAL A 198 8.63 -10.46 -16.53
C VAL A 198 8.79 -11.55 -17.60
N ALA A 199 7.85 -12.49 -17.69
CA ALA A 199 7.86 -13.52 -18.74
C ALA A 199 7.80 -12.88 -20.13
N ASP A 200 7.00 -11.84 -20.29
CA ASP A 200 6.86 -11.10 -21.53
C ASP A 200 8.16 -10.42 -21.99
N VAL A 201 8.85 -9.74 -21.08
CA VAL A 201 10.17 -9.16 -21.37
C VAL A 201 11.21 -10.24 -21.67
N LEU A 202 11.18 -11.36 -20.95
CA LEU A 202 12.11 -12.47 -21.19
C LEU A 202 11.86 -13.15 -22.54
N GLN A 203 10.61 -13.19 -23.01
CA GLN A 203 10.28 -13.68 -24.34
C GLN A 203 10.90 -12.78 -25.42
N ASP A 204 10.76 -11.45 -25.30
CA ASP A 204 11.42 -10.51 -26.22
C ASP A 204 12.95 -10.71 -26.23
N PHE A 205 13.55 -10.90 -25.06
CA PHE A 205 14.98 -11.14 -24.94
C PHE A 205 15.39 -12.45 -25.62
N ALA A 206 14.64 -13.53 -25.41
CA ALA A 206 14.90 -14.81 -26.07
C ALA A 206 14.78 -14.69 -27.60
N ASP A 207 13.70 -14.07 -28.09
CA ASP A 207 13.44 -13.87 -29.52
C ASP A 207 14.54 -13.05 -30.22
N GLU A 208 15.18 -12.11 -29.51
CA GLU A 208 16.32 -11.33 -30.02
C GLU A 208 17.61 -12.17 -30.01
N LEU A 209 17.91 -12.81 -28.87
CA LEU A 209 19.17 -13.53 -28.66
C LEU A 209 19.27 -14.84 -29.47
N GLU A 210 18.15 -15.49 -29.79
CA GLU A 210 18.14 -16.69 -30.63
C GLU A 210 18.50 -16.40 -32.11
N LYS A 211 18.49 -15.14 -32.53
CA LYS A 211 18.78 -14.72 -33.91
C LYS A 211 20.23 -14.28 -34.12
N THR A 212 21.07 -14.27 -33.09
CA THR A 212 22.47 -13.83 -33.18
C THR A 212 23.45 -14.99 -33.33
N ASP A 213 24.52 -14.78 -34.10
CA ASP A 213 25.66 -15.68 -34.19
C ASP A 213 26.70 -15.43 -33.08
N ASP A 214 26.74 -14.21 -32.53
CA ASP A 214 27.59 -13.82 -31.40
C ASP A 214 26.71 -13.55 -30.16
N PHE A 215 26.47 -14.61 -29.40
CA PHE A 215 25.62 -14.57 -28.22
C PHE A 215 26.20 -13.67 -27.12
N ASP A 216 27.50 -13.77 -26.84
CA ASP A 216 28.12 -13.05 -25.72
C ASP A 216 28.11 -11.54 -25.96
N SER A 217 28.39 -11.08 -27.20
CA SER A 217 28.27 -9.65 -27.52
C SER A 217 26.81 -9.20 -27.47
N ALA A 218 25.89 -9.94 -28.09
CA ALA A 218 24.49 -9.56 -28.16
C ALA A 218 23.83 -9.46 -26.78
N VAL A 219 24.16 -10.36 -25.85
CA VAL A 219 23.65 -10.30 -24.47
C VAL A 219 24.13 -9.04 -23.74
N ASN A 220 25.41 -8.70 -23.88
CA ASN A 220 25.95 -7.50 -23.25
C ASN A 220 25.33 -6.21 -23.84
N ASP A 221 25.14 -6.17 -25.15
CA ASP A 221 24.49 -5.05 -25.84
C ASP A 221 23.01 -4.92 -25.43
N LEU A 222 22.28 -6.03 -25.33
CA LEU A 222 20.90 -6.08 -24.86
C LEU A 222 20.77 -5.59 -23.42
N ILE A 223 21.63 -6.05 -22.51
CA ILE A 223 21.68 -5.58 -21.12
C ILE A 223 21.92 -4.08 -21.08
N LYS A 224 22.96 -3.60 -21.78
CA LYS A 224 23.31 -2.18 -21.80
C LYS A 224 22.18 -1.32 -22.33
N ARG A 225 21.57 -1.71 -23.46
CA ARG A 225 20.43 -1.01 -24.06
C ARG A 225 19.25 -0.95 -23.09
N THR A 226 18.84 -2.10 -22.55
CA THR A 226 17.70 -2.20 -21.63
C THR A 226 17.90 -1.32 -20.40
N VAL A 227 19.04 -1.44 -19.72
CA VAL A 227 19.30 -0.66 -18.51
C VAL A 227 19.36 0.84 -18.84
N THR A 228 19.96 1.22 -19.96
CA THR A 228 20.03 2.63 -20.39
C THR A 228 18.63 3.22 -20.60
N GLU A 229 17.73 2.45 -21.21
CA GLU A 229 16.36 2.86 -21.54
C GLU A 229 15.44 2.89 -20.29
N HIS A 230 15.64 1.98 -19.33
CA HIS A 230 14.70 1.75 -18.22
C HIS A 230 15.22 2.15 -16.82
N GLN A 231 16.44 2.66 -16.69
CA GLN A 231 17.01 3.09 -15.39
C GLN A 231 16.23 4.19 -14.67
N ARG A 232 15.28 4.88 -15.33
CA ARG A 232 14.46 5.93 -14.70
C ARG A 232 13.67 5.43 -13.49
N VAL A 233 13.28 4.14 -13.47
CA VAL A 233 12.55 3.52 -12.36
C VAL A 233 13.43 3.23 -11.14
N ILE A 234 14.75 3.32 -11.27
CA ILE A 234 15.69 3.05 -10.18
C ILE A 234 15.79 4.28 -9.29
N PHE A 235 15.54 4.09 -8.00
CA PHE A 235 15.65 5.13 -6.99
C PHE A 235 16.09 4.55 -5.65
N ASN A 236 17.27 4.96 -5.19
CA ASN A 236 17.86 4.53 -3.93
C ASN A 236 17.70 5.55 -2.79
N GLY A 237 16.98 6.66 -3.00
CA GLY A 237 16.73 7.70 -2.00
C GLY A 237 15.47 7.49 -1.17
N ASP A 238 15.14 8.48 -0.33
CA ASP A 238 13.92 8.45 0.50
C ASP A 238 12.65 8.63 -0.34
N GLY A 239 11.84 7.57 -0.42
CA GLY A 239 10.57 7.53 -1.14
C GLY A 239 9.49 8.44 -0.57
N TYR A 240 9.64 8.97 0.66
CA TYR A 240 8.65 9.87 1.27
C TYR A 240 8.89 11.35 1.01
N SER A 241 10.08 11.71 0.56
CA SER A 241 10.42 13.11 0.31
C SER A 241 9.53 13.73 -0.78
N ASP A 242 9.14 14.99 -0.58
CA ASP A 242 8.49 15.80 -1.63
C ASP A 242 9.42 15.94 -2.86
N ASP A 243 10.73 15.93 -2.62
CA ASP A 243 11.76 15.93 -3.67
C ASP A 243 11.63 14.69 -4.58
N TRP A 244 11.36 13.51 -4.01
CA TRP A 244 11.12 12.30 -4.81
C TRP A 244 9.85 12.42 -5.64
N ILE A 245 8.77 13.00 -5.12
CA ILE A 245 7.53 13.19 -5.88
C ILE A 245 7.79 14.06 -7.12
N ALA A 246 8.49 15.18 -6.95
CA ALA A 246 8.84 16.09 -8.05
C ALA A 246 9.81 15.44 -9.06
N GLU A 247 10.81 14.69 -8.58
CA GLU A 247 11.77 14.00 -9.44
C GLU A 247 11.13 12.83 -10.21
N ALA A 248 10.24 12.07 -9.58
CA ALA A 248 9.48 11.00 -10.22
C ALA A 248 8.60 11.54 -11.36
N GLU A 249 7.91 12.66 -11.15
CA GLU A 249 7.13 13.34 -12.19
C GLU A 249 8.03 13.76 -13.36
N LYS A 250 9.19 14.36 -13.08
CA LYS A 250 10.18 14.74 -14.10
C LYS A 250 10.71 13.54 -14.88
N ARG A 251 10.83 12.37 -14.25
CA ARG A 251 11.22 11.10 -14.88
C ARG A 251 10.08 10.45 -15.67
N GLY A 252 8.85 10.96 -15.54
CA GLY A 252 7.65 10.38 -16.16
C GLY A 252 7.18 9.10 -15.47
N LEU A 253 7.49 8.92 -14.18
CA LEU A 253 6.97 7.81 -13.39
C LEU A 253 5.54 8.14 -12.90
N PRO A 254 4.59 7.20 -13.05
CA PRO A 254 3.20 7.44 -12.66
C PRO A 254 3.06 7.51 -11.13
N ASN A 255 2.26 8.47 -10.67
CA ASN A 255 1.84 8.62 -9.27
C ASN A 255 0.33 8.42 -9.16
N ILE A 256 -0.12 7.17 -9.03
CA ILE A 256 -1.55 6.81 -9.08
C ILE A 256 -2.08 6.61 -7.66
N LYS A 257 -2.77 7.63 -7.15
CA LYS A 257 -3.05 7.77 -5.71
C LYS A 257 -4.12 6.82 -5.22
N SER A 258 -5.09 6.45 -6.06
CA SER A 258 -6.17 5.53 -5.66
C SER A 258 -6.30 4.30 -6.54
N MET A 259 -6.93 3.26 -5.98
CA MET A 259 -7.39 2.08 -6.70
C MET A 259 -8.23 2.46 -7.91
N VAL A 260 -9.20 3.36 -7.76
CA VAL A 260 -10.12 3.77 -8.84
C VAL A 260 -9.38 4.38 -10.02
N GLU A 261 -8.34 5.17 -9.76
CA GLU A 261 -7.48 5.75 -10.81
C GLU A 261 -6.57 4.70 -11.47
N ALA A 262 -6.25 3.61 -10.76
CA ALA A 262 -5.41 2.53 -11.27
C ALA A 262 -6.17 1.52 -12.15
N ILE A 263 -7.48 1.34 -11.94
CA ILE A 263 -8.29 0.34 -12.66
C ILE A 263 -8.25 0.50 -14.19
N PRO A 264 -8.33 1.70 -14.79
CA PRO A 264 -8.28 1.87 -16.26
C PRO A 264 -7.04 1.26 -16.92
N TYR A 265 -5.92 1.16 -16.20
CA TYR A 265 -4.69 0.59 -16.75
C TYR A 265 -4.80 -0.91 -17.03
N LEU A 266 -5.70 -1.63 -16.34
CA LEU A 266 -5.94 -3.05 -16.56
C LEU A 266 -6.44 -3.38 -17.98
N VAL A 267 -7.16 -2.43 -18.58
CA VAL A 267 -7.78 -2.56 -19.91
C VAL A 267 -7.08 -1.70 -20.96
N SER A 268 -5.91 -1.13 -20.64
CA SER A 268 -5.08 -0.44 -21.62
C SER A 268 -4.64 -1.39 -22.74
N ASP A 269 -4.54 -0.90 -23.97
CA ASP A 269 -4.11 -1.71 -25.12
C ASP A 269 -2.77 -2.42 -24.86
N LYS A 270 -1.84 -1.73 -24.18
CA LYS A 270 -0.56 -2.29 -23.75
C LYS A 270 -0.75 -3.50 -22.85
N THR A 271 -1.56 -3.37 -21.79
CA THR A 271 -1.79 -4.45 -20.83
C THR A 271 -2.50 -5.63 -21.49
N VAL A 272 -3.53 -5.37 -22.30
CA VAL A 272 -4.25 -6.41 -23.04
C VAL A 272 -3.29 -7.20 -23.93
N GLN A 273 -2.41 -6.53 -24.69
CA GLN A 273 -1.44 -7.18 -25.55
C GLN A 273 -0.45 -8.08 -24.78
N VAL A 274 0.05 -7.62 -23.63
CA VAL A 274 0.96 -8.41 -22.78
C VAL A 274 0.26 -9.67 -22.29
N PHE A 275 -0.96 -9.56 -21.75
CA PHE A 275 -1.70 -10.70 -21.23
C PHE A 275 -2.11 -11.71 -22.32
N GLU A 276 -2.51 -11.23 -23.49
CA GLU A 276 -2.88 -12.09 -24.63
C GLU A 276 -1.66 -12.79 -25.23
N ARG A 277 -0.54 -12.08 -25.41
CA ARG A 277 0.71 -12.67 -25.91
C ARG A 277 1.22 -13.78 -24.99
N GLN A 278 1.13 -13.57 -23.68
CA GLN A 278 1.49 -14.57 -22.68
C GLN A 278 0.43 -15.67 -22.48
N ASN A 279 -0.72 -15.61 -23.16
CA ASN A 279 -1.84 -16.53 -23.00
C ASN A 279 -2.33 -16.67 -21.55
N VAL A 280 -2.32 -15.57 -20.79
CA VAL A 280 -2.70 -15.56 -19.37
C VAL A 280 -4.13 -15.08 -19.18
N LEU A 281 -4.55 -14.01 -19.88
CA LEU A 281 -5.92 -13.50 -19.88
C LEU A 281 -6.27 -12.93 -21.26
N THR A 282 -7.54 -13.04 -21.61
CA THR A 282 -8.14 -12.38 -22.78
C THR A 282 -8.59 -10.96 -22.45
N LYS A 283 -8.79 -10.12 -23.47
CA LYS A 283 -9.39 -8.78 -23.29
C LYS A 283 -10.69 -8.80 -22.48
N ALA A 284 -11.60 -9.73 -22.77
CA ALA A 284 -12.88 -9.85 -22.08
C ALA A 284 -12.71 -10.18 -20.58
N GLU A 285 -11.72 -11.00 -20.22
CA GLU A 285 -11.43 -11.31 -18.81
C GLU A 285 -10.80 -10.11 -18.08
N LEU A 286 -9.98 -9.30 -18.75
CA LEU A 286 -9.44 -8.06 -18.19
C LEU A 286 -10.53 -7.01 -17.96
N GLU A 287 -11.43 -6.83 -18.93
CA GLU A 287 -12.61 -5.96 -18.81
C GLU A 287 -13.51 -6.40 -17.64
N SER A 288 -13.79 -7.71 -17.54
CA SER A 288 -14.57 -8.24 -16.41
C SER A 288 -13.90 -7.99 -15.06
N ARG A 289 -12.56 -8.11 -14.97
CA ARG A 289 -11.82 -7.80 -13.75
C ARG A 289 -11.84 -6.31 -13.40
N ALA A 290 -11.82 -5.43 -14.40
CA ALA A 290 -11.93 -3.99 -14.19
C ALA A 290 -13.28 -3.64 -13.58
N GLU A 291 -14.37 -4.19 -14.11
CA GLU A 291 -15.73 -4.02 -13.56
C GLU A 291 -15.83 -4.52 -12.11
N ILE A 292 -15.32 -5.73 -11.83
CA ILE A 292 -15.30 -6.29 -10.47
C ILE A 292 -14.52 -5.40 -9.50
N ASN A 293 -13.41 -4.80 -9.95
CA ASN A 293 -12.61 -3.89 -9.13
C ASN A 293 -13.39 -2.60 -8.80
N TYR A 294 -14.08 -2.01 -9.78
CA TYR A 294 -14.93 -0.84 -9.53
C TYR A 294 -16.08 -1.16 -8.58
N GLU A 295 -16.75 -2.29 -8.80
CA GLU A 295 -17.83 -2.78 -7.96
C GLU A 295 -17.35 -3.02 -6.51
N THR A 296 -16.20 -3.67 -6.35
CA THR A 296 -15.59 -3.95 -5.04
C THR A 296 -15.29 -2.66 -4.28
N TYR A 297 -14.73 -1.66 -4.97
CA TYR A 297 -14.47 -0.35 -4.38
C TYR A 297 -15.76 0.32 -3.90
N SER A 298 -16.73 0.47 -4.81
CA SER A 298 -18.03 1.09 -4.52
C SER A 298 -18.74 0.41 -3.35
N LYS A 299 -18.79 -0.92 -3.33
CA LYS A 299 -19.44 -1.68 -2.26
C LYS A 299 -18.76 -1.51 -0.92
N THR A 300 -17.42 -1.52 -0.89
CA THR A 300 -16.65 -1.38 0.36
C THR A 300 -16.89 0.00 0.98
N ILE A 301 -16.71 1.07 0.21
CA ILE A 301 -16.93 2.45 0.70
C ILE A 301 -18.39 2.68 1.09
N ASN A 302 -19.35 2.09 0.36
CA ASN A 302 -20.77 2.17 0.72
C ASN A 302 -21.08 1.51 2.08
N ILE A 303 -20.47 0.35 2.36
CA ILE A 303 -20.62 -0.33 3.66
C ILE A 303 -20.04 0.52 4.78
N GLU A 304 -18.86 1.10 4.58
CA GLU A 304 -18.21 1.98 5.55
C GLU A 304 -19.05 3.24 5.80
N ALA A 305 -19.49 3.93 4.75
CA ALA A 305 -20.35 5.10 4.85
C ALA A 305 -21.66 4.80 5.60
N LYS A 306 -22.33 3.69 5.28
CA LYS A 306 -23.56 3.27 5.98
C LYS A 306 -23.31 2.92 7.44
N THR A 307 -22.16 2.32 7.75
CA THR A 307 -21.76 2.03 9.13
C THR A 307 -21.54 3.33 9.90
N MET A 308 -20.86 4.32 9.30
CA MET A 308 -20.68 5.64 9.91
C MET A 308 -22.00 6.38 10.12
N ILE A 309 -22.91 6.35 9.15
CA ILE A 309 -24.27 6.92 9.28
C ILE A 309 -25.00 6.30 10.47
N ASP A 310 -25.00 4.96 10.55
CA ASP A 310 -25.67 4.22 11.62
C ASP A 310 -25.09 4.56 12.99
N MET A 311 -23.76 4.51 13.14
CA MET A 311 -23.07 4.81 14.40
C MET A 311 -23.25 6.27 14.81
N ALA A 312 -23.08 7.22 13.89
CA ALA A 312 -23.24 8.65 14.18
C ALA A 312 -24.68 8.96 14.62
N GLY A 313 -25.67 8.50 13.84
CA GLY A 313 -27.08 8.80 14.09
C GLY A 313 -27.67 8.09 15.31
N LYS A 314 -27.22 6.88 15.63
CA LYS A 314 -27.82 6.05 16.70
C LYS A 314 -27.00 5.96 17.98
N GLN A 315 -25.70 6.22 17.93
CA GLN A 315 -24.81 6.07 19.09
C GLN A 315 -24.21 7.42 19.48
N TYR A 316 -23.37 8.02 18.63
CA TYR A 316 -22.60 9.21 19.00
C TYR A 316 -23.46 10.45 19.25
N ILE A 317 -24.31 10.84 18.29
CA ILE A 317 -25.15 12.05 18.42
C ILE A 317 -26.09 11.94 19.64
N PRO A 318 -26.81 10.82 19.86
CA PRO A 318 -27.61 10.65 21.07
C PRO A 318 -26.82 10.72 22.38
N ALA A 319 -25.63 10.10 22.44
CA ALA A 319 -24.75 10.17 23.61
C ALA A 319 -24.33 11.62 23.93
N VAL A 320 -23.92 12.37 22.91
CA VAL A 320 -23.53 13.78 23.04
C VAL A 320 -24.71 14.64 23.49
N ILE A 321 -25.93 14.38 23.00
CA ILE A 321 -27.15 15.08 23.47
C ILE A 321 -27.39 14.84 24.97
N GLN A 322 -27.19 13.62 25.45
CA GLN A 322 -27.34 13.31 26.87
C GLN A 322 -26.31 14.07 27.72
N TYR A 323 -25.06 14.13 27.27
CA TYR A 323 -24.01 14.91 27.93
C TYR A 323 -24.28 16.43 27.91
N VAL A 324 -24.70 16.97 26.77
CA VAL A 324 -25.12 18.38 26.64
C VAL A 324 -26.28 18.70 27.59
N THR A 325 -27.24 17.79 27.74
CA THR A 325 -28.37 17.94 28.67
C THR A 325 -27.89 17.96 30.12
N SER A 326 -26.95 17.07 30.50
CA SER A 326 -26.42 17.03 31.87
C SER A 326 -25.64 18.30 32.22
N LEU A 327 -24.89 18.88 31.26
CA LEU A 327 -24.24 20.18 31.42
C LEU A 327 -25.26 21.30 31.64
N ALA A 328 -26.33 21.34 30.84
CA ALA A 328 -27.38 22.35 30.98
C ALA A 328 -28.11 22.25 32.34
N ASP A 329 -28.44 21.03 32.78
CA ASP A 329 -29.06 20.79 34.08
C ASP A 329 -28.14 21.19 35.24
N SER A 330 -26.83 20.95 35.10
CA SER A 330 -25.81 21.39 36.05
C SER A 330 -25.76 22.91 36.17
N ILE A 331 -25.69 23.64 35.05
CA ILE A 331 -25.69 25.11 35.02
C ILE A 331 -26.94 25.66 35.71
N ASN A 332 -28.12 25.14 35.35
CA ASN A 332 -29.39 25.57 35.92
C ASN A 332 -29.45 25.32 37.43
N SER A 333 -29.04 24.14 37.88
CA SER A 333 -29.08 23.74 39.29
C SER A 333 -28.11 24.57 40.14
N VAL A 334 -26.87 24.76 39.67
CA VAL A 334 -25.86 25.55 40.38
C VAL A 334 -26.28 27.01 40.49
N THR A 335 -26.75 27.60 39.38
CA THR A 335 -27.21 29.00 39.35
C THR A 335 -28.43 29.21 40.25
N ALA A 336 -29.38 28.27 40.26
CA ALA A 336 -30.54 28.32 41.12
C ALA A 336 -30.18 28.22 42.61
N ALA A 337 -29.18 27.40 42.96
CA ALA A 337 -28.71 27.24 44.33
C ALA A 337 -27.90 28.45 44.82
N CYS A 338 -27.10 29.07 43.96
CA CYS A 338 -26.30 30.24 44.29
C CYS A 338 -26.04 31.11 43.05
N ALA A 339 -26.82 32.20 42.91
CA ALA A 339 -26.78 33.08 41.74
C ALA A 339 -25.44 33.78 41.50
N SER A 340 -24.54 33.82 42.49
CA SER A 340 -23.22 34.45 42.37
C SER A 340 -22.09 33.48 42.01
N VAL A 341 -22.37 32.19 41.82
CA VAL A 341 -21.36 31.20 41.41
C VAL A 341 -21.01 31.39 39.94
N ASP A 342 -19.71 31.26 39.63
CA ASP A 342 -19.20 31.26 38.27
C ASP A 342 -19.46 29.90 37.60
N THR A 343 -20.28 29.89 36.54
CA THR A 343 -20.61 28.71 35.73
C THR A 343 -20.00 28.78 34.32
N SER A 344 -18.97 29.62 34.12
CA SER A 344 -18.32 29.84 32.82
C SER A 344 -17.81 28.53 32.20
N VAL A 345 -17.15 27.69 32.99
CA VAL A 345 -16.59 26.41 32.52
C VAL A 345 -17.67 25.50 31.91
N GLN A 346 -18.77 25.26 32.62
CA GLN A 346 -19.86 24.42 32.11
C GLN A 346 -20.51 25.05 30.88
N THR A 347 -20.64 26.38 30.87
CA THR A 347 -21.25 27.13 29.76
C THR A 347 -20.39 27.07 28.49
N GLU A 348 -19.07 27.15 28.62
CA GLU A 348 -18.12 27.01 27.52
C GLU A 348 -18.16 25.59 26.94
N LEU A 349 -18.13 24.56 27.80
CA LEU A 349 -18.26 23.15 27.37
C LEU A 349 -19.60 22.92 26.65
N LEU A 350 -20.70 23.40 27.23
CA LEU A 350 -22.03 23.30 26.62
C LEU A 350 -22.04 23.95 25.22
N THR A 351 -21.48 25.16 25.10
CA THR A 351 -21.43 25.89 23.84
C THR A 351 -20.60 25.15 22.80
N LYS A 352 -19.42 24.64 23.18
CA LYS A 352 -18.53 23.90 22.29
C LYS A 352 -19.18 22.60 21.82
N CYS A 353 -19.70 21.77 22.73
CA CYS A 353 -20.40 20.54 22.39
C CYS A 353 -21.62 20.80 21.49
N SER A 354 -22.40 21.85 21.77
CA SER A 354 -23.58 22.19 20.95
C SER A 354 -23.18 22.59 19.52
N SER A 355 -22.08 23.32 19.35
CA SER A 355 -21.55 23.68 18.03
C SER A 355 -21.11 22.44 17.25
N LEU A 356 -20.29 21.59 17.87
CA LEU A 356 -19.79 20.36 17.24
C LEU A 356 -20.92 19.37 16.93
N LEU A 357 -21.95 19.30 17.78
CA LEU A 357 -23.14 18.48 17.55
C LEU A 357 -23.91 18.97 16.31
N ALA A 358 -24.06 20.29 16.13
CA ALA A 358 -24.70 20.86 14.95
C ALA A 358 -23.88 20.59 13.68
N GLU A 359 -22.56 20.67 13.76
CA GLU A 359 -21.64 20.32 12.67
C GLU A 359 -21.75 18.83 12.31
N ALA A 360 -21.70 17.93 13.29
CA ALA A 360 -21.85 16.50 13.11
C ALA A 360 -23.20 16.14 12.48
N GLN A 361 -24.30 16.72 12.97
CA GLN A 361 -25.63 16.48 12.40
C GLN A 361 -25.74 16.96 10.94
N LYS A 362 -25.14 18.11 10.62
CA LYS A 362 -25.10 18.62 9.24
C LYS A 362 -24.26 17.71 8.34
N ALA A 363 -23.10 17.25 8.81
CA ALA A 363 -22.24 16.34 8.08
C ALA A 363 -22.90 14.97 7.87
N LEU A 364 -23.63 14.47 8.88
CA LEU A 364 -24.41 13.23 8.80
C LEU A 364 -25.47 13.32 7.69
N ALA A 365 -26.28 14.38 7.70
CA ALA A 365 -27.31 14.59 6.67
C ALA A 365 -26.71 14.71 5.26
N GLN A 366 -25.53 15.32 5.15
CA GLN A 366 -24.81 15.39 3.88
C GLN A 366 -24.31 14.01 3.44
N LEU A 367 -23.74 13.21 4.35
CA LEU A 367 -23.26 11.85 4.07
C LEU A 367 -24.42 10.94 3.63
N GLU A 368 -25.57 11.00 4.31
CA GLU A 368 -26.79 10.30 3.92
C GLU A 368 -27.23 10.64 2.50
N LYS A 369 -27.26 11.95 2.19
CA LYS A 369 -27.64 12.45 0.86
C LYS A 369 -26.71 11.91 -0.23
N VAL A 370 -25.39 12.10 -0.08
CA VAL A 370 -24.44 11.67 -1.13
C VAL A 370 -24.35 10.16 -1.25
N THR A 371 -24.53 9.42 -0.15
CA THR A 371 -24.57 7.95 -0.19
C THR A 371 -25.81 7.46 -0.95
N ALA A 372 -26.97 8.13 -0.78
CA ALA A 372 -28.17 7.84 -1.56
C ALA A 372 -28.01 8.20 -3.05
N GLU A 373 -27.36 9.33 -3.37
CA GLU A 373 -27.03 9.71 -4.74
C GLU A 373 -26.07 8.70 -5.40
N ALA A 374 -25.05 8.24 -4.67
CA ALA A 374 -24.09 7.24 -5.14
C ALA A 374 -24.78 5.91 -5.52
N ALA A 375 -25.78 5.48 -4.74
CA ALA A 375 -26.55 4.28 -5.02
C ALA A 375 -27.41 4.38 -6.29
N ALA A 376 -27.68 5.61 -6.77
CA ALA A 376 -28.42 5.85 -8.01
C ALA A 376 -27.51 6.02 -9.25
N LYS A 377 -26.18 5.98 -9.07
CA LYS A 377 -25.20 6.04 -10.16
C LYS A 377 -25.11 4.72 -10.92
N GLU A 378 -24.69 4.79 -12.19
CA GLU A 378 -24.39 3.61 -12.99
C GLU A 378 -23.25 2.80 -12.34
N GLU A 379 -23.48 1.50 -12.14
CA GLU A 379 -22.47 0.59 -11.60
C GLU A 379 -21.22 0.56 -12.50
N GLY A 380 -20.05 0.33 -11.90
CA GLY A 380 -18.77 0.43 -12.58
C GLY A 380 -18.07 1.76 -12.30
N GLN A 381 -17.43 2.34 -13.32
CA GLN A 381 -16.52 3.47 -13.15
C GLN A 381 -17.21 4.73 -12.57
N GLU A 382 -18.40 5.11 -13.05
CA GLU A 382 -19.07 6.34 -12.59
C GLU A 382 -19.34 6.29 -11.09
N GLN A 383 -19.93 5.18 -10.62
CA GLN A 383 -20.23 4.99 -9.21
C GLN A 383 -18.95 4.95 -8.36
N ALA A 384 -17.90 4.24 -8.81
CA ALA A 384 -16.64 4.16 -8.05
C ALA A 384 -15.96 5.53 -7.90
N VAL A 385 -15.95 6.34 -8.97
CA VAL A 385 -15.44 7.72 -8.94
C VAL A 385 -16.27 8.58 -7.99
N TYR A 386 -17.61 8.46 -8.01
CA TYR A 386 -18.46 9.22 -7.10
C TYR A 386 -18.22 8.83 -5.63
N PHE A 387 -18.05 7.54 -5.32
CA PHE A 387 -17.69 7.10 -3.97
C PHE A 387 -16.36 7.69 -3.52
N LYS A 388 -15.34 7.67 -4.37
CA LYS A 388 -14.00 8.23 -4.09
C LYS A 388 -14.04 9.75 -3.90
N ASP A 389 -14.63 10.49 -4.83
CA ASP A 389 -14.47 11.94 -4.90
C ASP A 389 -15.55 12.70 -4.09
N VAL A 390 -16.66 12.06 -3.73
CA VAL A 390 -17.79 12.71 -3.04
C VAL A 390 -18.13 12.04 -1.70
N VAL A 391 -18.37 10.73 -1.69
CA VAL A 391 -18.82 10.04 -0.46
C VAL A 391 -17.69 9.96 0.56
N PHE A 392 -16.50 9.59 0.14
CA PHE A 392 -15.34 9.45 1.02
C PHE A 392 -14.95 10.79 1.71
N PRO A 393 -14.83 11.94 1.02
CA PRO A 393 -14.66 13.22 1.71
C PRO A 393 -15.79 13.60 2.67
N ALA A 394 -17.03 13.18 2.39
CA ALA A 394 -18.14 13.39 3.31
C ALA A 394 -18.04 12.53 4.58
N MET A 395 -17.46 11.32 4.48
CA MET A 395 -17.11 10.49 5.64
C MET A 395 -16.09 11.20 6.54
N ASP A 396 -15.01 11.74 5.96
CA ASP A 396 -14.00 12.50 6.72
C ASP A 396 -14.59 13.75 7.40
N ALA A 397 -15.50 14.44 6.71
CA ALA A 397 -16.19 15.61 7.24
C ALA A 397 -17.11 15.26 8.43
N LEU A 398 -17.72 14.08 8.44
CA LEU A 398 -18.51 13.59 9.58
C LEU A 398 -17.61 13.15 10.74
N ARG A 399 -16.50 12.48 10.45
CA ARG A 399 -15.58 11.98 11.48
C ARG A 399 -14.99 13.11 12.33
N ARG A 400 -14.54 14.20 11.70
CA ARG A 400 -13.85 15.31 12.39
C ARG A 400 -14.57 15.84 13.64
N PRO A 401 -15.84 16.29 13.58
CA PRO A 401 -16.53 16.78 14.77
C PRO A 401 -16.79 15.69 15.81
N ILE A 402 -16.91 14.41 15.42
CA ILE A 402 -17.07 13.29 16.35
C ILE A 402 -15.76 13.05 17.13
N ASP A 403 -14.63 13.03 16.45
CA ASP A 403 -13.31 12.89 17.09
C ASP A 403 -13.04 14.08 18.06
N GLU A 404 -13.46 15.30 17.71
CA GLU A 404 -13.36 16.44 18.63
C GLU A 404 -14.30 16.33 19.84
N LEU A 405 -15.48 15.72 19.67
CA LEU A 405 -16.43 15.47 20.76
C LEU A 405 -15.91 14.40 21.73
N GLU A 406 -15.21 13.37 21.25
CA GLU A 406 -14.58 12.33 22.09
C GLU A 406 -13.68 12.95 23.17
N MET A 407 -12.96 14.02 22.81
CA MET A 407 -12.03 14.70 23.72
C MET A 407 -12.71 15.56 24.80
N ILE A 408 -14.04 15.72 24.75
CA ILE A 408 -14.80 16.65 25.61
C ILE A 408 -15.89 15.92 26.39
N VAL A 409 -16.53 14.93 25.77
CA VAL A 409 -17.62 14.16 26.36
C VAL A 409 -17.03 13.22 27.41
N ASP A 410 -17.68 13.19 28.58
CA ASP A 410 -17.27 12.30 29.65
C ASP A 410 -17.40 10.82 29.24
N GLN A 411 -16.45 9.99 29.69
CA GLN A 411 -16.34 8.58 29.31
C GLN A 411 -17.61 7.79 29.60
N ASP A 412 -18.35 8.11 30.67
CA ASP A 412 -19.59 7.41 31.04
C ASP A 412 -20.71 7.61 30.01
N PHE A 413 -20.63 8.68 29.21
CA PHE A 413 -21.57 8.95 28.11
C PHE A 413 -21.08 8.43 26.77
N TRP A 414 -19.76 8.23 26.60
CA TRP A 414 -19.19 7.87 25.30
C TRP A 414 -19.54 6.42 24.92
N PRO A 415 -20.11 6.16 23.72
CA PRO A 415 -20.78 4.90 23.44
C PRO A 415 -19.85 3.76 22.99
N VAL A 416 -18.57 4.04 22.75
CA VAL A 416 -17.61 3.08 22.20
C VAL A 416 -16.27 3.16 22.93
N PRO A 417 -15.43 2.12 22.89
CA PRO A 417 -14.07 2.20 23.39
C PRO A 417 -13.25 3.26 22.65
N THR A 418 -12.44 4.01 23.40
CA THR A 418 -11.47 4.96 22.84
C THR A 418 -10.30 4.21 22.21
N TYR A 419 -9.45 4.92 21.45
CA TYR A 419 -8.21 4.32 20.94
C TYR A 419 -7.27 3.86 22.07
N SER A 420 -7.30 4.52 23.23
CA SER A 420 -6.50 4.10 24.38
C SER A 420 -6.95 2.73 24.89
N ASP A 421 -8.27 2.54 25.00
CA ASP A 421 -8.88 1.28 25.43
C ASP A 421 -8.55 0.16 24.43
N LEU A 422 -8.67 0.44 23.13
CA LEU A 422 -8.44 -0.57 22.08
C LEU A 422 -6.97 -0.97 21.93
N LEU A 423 -6.01 -0.09 22.25
CA LEU A 423 -4.59 -0.33 22.01
C LEU A 423 -3.82 -0.80 23.25
N PHE A 424 -4.25 -0.39 24.45
CA PHE A 424 -3.45 -0.58 25.67
C PHE A 424 -4.17 -1.32 26.79
N GLU A 425 -5.50 -1.39 26.78
CA GLU A 425 -6.25 -2.16 27.78
C GLU A 425 -6.45 -3.61 27.29
N VAL A 426 -5.92 -4.58 28.05
CA VAL A 426 -6.03 -6.03 27.79
C VAL A 426 -6.83 -6.70 28.88
#